data_AF-A0A378ME70-F1
#
_entry.id   AF-A0A378ME70-F1
#
_cell.length_a   1.000
_cell.length_b   1.000
_cell.length_c   1.000
_cell.angle_alpha   90.00
_cell.angle_beta   90.00
_cell.angle_gamma   90.00
#
_symmetry.space_group_name_H-M   'P 1'
#
loop_
_entity.id
_entity.type
_entity.pdbx_description
1 polymer ?
#
loop_
_entity_poly.entity_id
_entity_poly.type
_entity_poly.pdbx_seq_one_letter_code
_entity_poly.pdbx_strand_id
1 'polypeptide(L)'
;MKENRLFTKTENGLSLAEINNTVSIPHNAGFWKKLFAYSGPGALIAVGYMDPGNWVTSIAGGAQFGYLLLTVILVSSLIAMLLQAMSAKLGIVTGMDLAQVTRIRAGKKWGIALWLITELAIMATDIAEVIGSAVALNLLFNLPLLLGVFITVLDVFLLLLLTKFGFRKIEAIVATLIATI
;
A
#
# COMPACT_ATOMS: atom_id res chain seq x y z
N MET A 1 15.57 -17.23 32.10
CA MET A 1 14.96 -16.45 31.02
C MET A 1 15.76 -16.69 29.74
N LYS A 2 15.28 -17.54 28.83
CA LYS A 2 15.91 -17.75 27.52
C LYS A 2 15.59 -16.53 26.67
N GLU A 3 16.57 -15.66 26.44
CA GLU A 3 16.47 -14.59 25.44
C GLU A 3 16.08 -15.18 24.08
N ASN A 4 15.08 -14.54 23.48
CA ASN A 4 14.40 -14.95 22.27
C ASN A 4 15.32 -14.72 21.04
N ARG A 5 16.33 -15.58 20.85
CA ARG A 5 17.32 -15.52 19.75
C ARG A 5 16.74 -15.69 18.33
N LEU A 6 15.42 -15.81 18.19
CA LEU A 6 14.75 -15.90 16.88
C LEU A 6 14.67 -14.55 16.15
N PHE A 7 14.79 -13.43 16.86
CA PHE A 7 14.54 -12.09 16.32
C PHE A 7 15.79 -11.23 16.07
N THR A 8 16.99 -11.76 16.38
CA THR A 8 18.24 -11.00 16.24
C THR A 8 19.01 -11.29 14.95
N LYS A 9 18.47 -12.13 14.06
CA LYS A 9 19.17 -12.54 12.83
C LYS A 9 18.30 -12.31 11.60
N THR A 10 18.19 -11.05 11.18
CA THR A 10 17.76 -10.72 9.82
C THR A 10 18.90 -11.09 8.86
N GLU A 11 18.77 -12.17 8.08
CA GLU A 11 19.78 -12.52 7.07
C GLU A 11 19.96 -11.42 6.00
N ASN A 12 18.96 -10.54 5.83
CA ASN A 12 18.90 -9.50 4.79
C ASN A 12 18.90 -8.05 5.34
N GLY A 13 19.28 -7.82 6.60
CA GLY A 13 19.27 -6.49 7.22
C GLY A 13 17.89 -5.96 7.63
N LEU A 14 17.83 -4.67 8.01
CA LEU A 14 16.59 -4.01 8.43
C LEU A 14 15.63 -3.83 7.25
N SER A 15 14.34 -4.09 7.46
CA SER A 15 13.31 -3.75 6.47
C SER A 15 13.30 -2.24 6.21
N LEU A 16 13.16 -1.84 4.94
CA LEU A 16 13.12 -0.43 4.51
C LEU A 16 14.25 0.42 5.12
N ALA A 17 15.49 -0.07 5.06
CA ALA A 17 16.65 0.52 5.75
C ALA A 17 16.85 2.04 5.52
N GLU A 18 16.42 2.56 4.37
CA GLU A 18 16.52 3.99 4.01
C GLU A 18 15.55 4.89 4.80
N ILE A 19 14.41 4.35 5.24
CA ILE A 19 13.33 5.12 5.88
C ILE A 19 12.88 4.56 7.24
N ASN A 20 13.43 3.43 7.67
CA ASN A 20 13.07 2.79 8.93
C ASN A 20 13.37 3.72 10.13
N ASN A 21 12.37 3.92 11.00
CA ASN A 21 12.46 4.80 12.18
C ASN A 21 12.90 6.26 11.91
N THR A 22 12.60 6.80 10.72
CA THR A 22 12.98 8.18 10.36
C THR A 22 12.09 9.27 10.96
N VAL A 23 10.82 8.97 11.27
CA VAL A 23 9.88 9.98 11.78
C VAL A 23 9.95 10.06 13.30
N SER A 24 10.51 11.16 13.83
CA SER A 24 10.58 11.43 15.26
C SER A 24 9.19 11.77 15.84
N ILE A 25 8.69 10.96 16.76
CA ILE A 25 7.41 11.20 17.44
C ILE A 25 7.65 12.09 18.67
N PRO A 26 6.99 13.25 18.80
CA PRO A 26 7.20 14.12 19.94
C PRO A 26 6.68 13.48 21.24
N HIS A 27 7.58 13.18 22.18
CA HIS A 27 7.23 12.48 23.42
C HIS A 27 6.28 13.30 24.33
N ASN A 28 6.46 14.62 24.39
CA ASN A 28 5.71 15.53 25.25
C ASN A 28 4.55 16.27 24.55
N ALA A 29 3.93 15.64 23.55
CA ALA A 29 2.81 16.19 22.80
C ALA A 29 1.48 15.47 23.11
N GLY A 30 0.37 16.20 22.93
CA GLY A 30 -0.98 15.64 23.03
C GLY A 30 -1.28 14.57 21.97
N PHE A 31 -2.29 13.74 22.23
CA PHE A 31 -2.67 12.59 21.38
C PHE A 31 -2.78 12.94 19.89
N TRP A 32 -3.49 14.01 19.55
CA TRP A 32 -3.70 14.43 18.16
C TRP A 32 -2.40 14.78 17.43
N LYS A 33 -1.48 15.47 18.10
CA LYS A 33 -0.19 15.84 17.50
C LYS A 33 0.71 14.62 17.29
N LYS A 34 0.58 13.59 18.14
CA LYS A 34 1.22 12.28 17.92
C LYS A 34 0.56 11.55 16.75
N LEU A 35 -0.77 11.51 16.69
CA LEU A 35 -1.53 10.88 15.61
C LEU A 35 -1.15 11.43 14.23
N PHE A 36 -1.09 12.75 14.06
CA PHE A 36 -0.65 13.38 12.82
C PHE A 36 0.84 13.14 12.49
N ALA A 37 1.65 12.76 13.47
CA ALA A 37 3.06 12.45 13.21
C ALA A 37 3.24 11.07 12.56
N TYR A 38 2.37 10.10 12.86
CA TYR A 38 2.48 8.72 12.35
C TYR A 38 1.30 8.27 11.48
N SER A 39 0.46 9.18 10.99
CA SER A 39 -0.72 8.84 10.17
C SER A 39 -0.38 8.43 8.74
N GLY A 40 0.80 8.79 8.23
CA GLY A 40 1.17 8.62 6.84
C GLY A 40 1.21 7.17 6.32
N PRO A 41 1.77 6.18 7.05
CA PRO A 41 1.75 4.79 6.63
C PRO A 41 0.33 4.24 6.43
N GLY A 42 -0.65 4.71 7.21
CA GLY A 42 -2.05 4.32 7.04
C GLY A 42 -2.64 4.83 5.72
N ALA A 43 -2.32 6.07 5.33
CA ALA A 43 -2.75 6.63 4.05
C ALA A 43 -2.14 5.88 2.86
N LEU A 44 -0.85 5.53 2.95
CA LEU A 44 -0.15 4.74 1.92
C LEU A 44 -0.77 3.36 1.69
N ILE A 45 -1.30 2.73 2.75
CA ILE A 45 -2.02 1.45 2.62
C ILE A 45 -3.43 1.69 2.07
N ALA A 46 -4.12 2.71 2.57
CA ALA A 46 -5.52 2.98 2.22
C ALA A 46 -5.72 3.34 0.74
N VAL A 47 -4.81 4.10 0.13
CA VAL A 47 -4.91 4.49 -1.28
C VAL A 47 -4.93 3.28 -2.21
N GLY A 48 -4.23 2.19 -1.86
CA GLY A 48 -4.23 0.96 -2.65
C GLY A 48 -5.58 0.22 -2.64
N TYR A 49 -6.47 0.51 -1.69
CA TYR A 49 -7.85 0.00 -1.67
C TYR A 49 -8.83 0.90 -2.44
N MET A 50 -8.34 1.95 -3.10
CA MET A 50 -9.14 2.90 -3.89
C MET A 50 -8.79 2.86 -5.38
N ASP A 51 -8.18 1.75 -5.83
CA ASP A 51 -7.74 1.56 -7.20
C ASP A 51 -8.90 1.42 -8.21
N PRO A 52 -8.68 1.78 -9.49
CA PRO A 52 -9.71 1.68 -10.53
C PRO A 52 -10.28 0.27 -10.73
N GLY A 53 -9.53 -0.79 -10.38
CA GLY A 53 -9.98 -2.17 -10.50
C GLY A 53 -11.22 -2.44 -9.65
N ASN A 54 -11.29 -1.86 -8.45
CA ASN A 54 -12.45 -2.03 -7.58
C ASN A 54 -13.64 -1.12 -7.95
N TRP A 55 -13.42 -0.02 -8.68
CA TRP A 55 -14.51 0.86 -9.13
C TRP A 55 -15.39 0.18 -10.16
N VAL A 56 -14.78 -0.50 -11.15
CA VAL A 56 -15.52 -1.16 -12.23
C VAL A 56 -16.51 -2.16 -11.67
N THR A 57 -16.07 -2.99 -10.72
CA THR A 57 -16.92 -4.00 -10.08
C THR A 57 -17.98 -3.38 -9.17
N SER A 58 -17.64 -2.32 -8.44
CA SER A 58 -18.58 -1.60 -7.57
C SER A 58 -19.67 -0.88 -8.36
N ILE A 59 -19.34 -0.21 -9.45
CA ILE A 59 -20.29 0.47 -10.35
C ILE A 59 -21.20 -0.55 -11.03
N ALA A 60 -20.63 -1.63 -11.57
CA ALA A 60 -21.41 -2.71 -12.18
C ALA A 60 -22.35 -3.39 -11.17
N GLY A 61 -21.86 -3.64 -9.95
CA GLY A 61 -22.65 -4.19 -8.86
C GLY A 61 -23.78 -3.25 -8.42
N GLY A 62 -23.52 -1.95 -8.32
CA GLY A 62 -24.54 -0.94 -8.02
C GLY A 62 -25.59 -0.81 -9.12
N ALA A 63 -25.19 -0.89 -10.39
CA ALA A 63 -26.10 -0.84 -11.52
C ALA A 63 -27.04 -2.07 -11.58
N GLN A 64 -26.56 -3.25 -11.19
CA GLN A 64 -27.35 -4.49 -11.22
C GLN A 64 -28.16 -4.73 -9.93
N PHE A 65 -27.61 -4.40 -8.76
CA PHE A 65 -28.18 -4.77 -7.46
C PHE A 65 -28.56 -3.57 -6.58
N GLY A 66 -28.42 -2.35 -7.08
CA GLY A 66 -28.67 -1.12 -6.32
C GLY A 66 -27.81 -1.06 -5.06
N TYR A 67 -28.44 -0.78 -3.92
CA TYR A 67 -27.76 -0.62 -2.63
C TYR A 67 -27.50 -1.93 -1.87
N LEU A 68 -27.88 -3.09 -2.42
CA LEU A 68 -27.80 -4.37 -1.72
C LEU A 68 -26.38 -4.72 -1.27
N LEU A 69 -25.37 -4.39 -2.08
CA LEU A 69 -23.97 -4.75 -1.86
C LEU A 69 -23.24 -3.83 -0.87
N LEU A 70 -23.86 -2.75 -0.39
CA LEU A 70 -23.22 -1.83 0.57
C LEU A 70 -22.81 -2.52 1.88
N THR A 71 -23.62 -3.47 2.37
CA THR A 71 -23.30 -4.23 3.58
C THR A 71 -22.08 -5.13 3.37
N VAL A 72 -21.93 -5.71 2.18
CA VAL A 72 -20.77 -6.53 1.81
C VAL A 72 -19.50 -5.68 1.77
N ILE A 73 -19.57 -4.48 1.20
CA ILE A 73 -18.45 -3.52 1.18
C ILE A 73 -18.02 -3.15 2.61
N LEU A 74 -18.99 -2.88 3.49
CA LEU A 74 -18.71 -2.56 4.89
C LEU A 74 -18.01 -3.71 5.61
N VAL A 75 -18.52 -4.94 5.49
CA VAL A 75 -17.92 -6.12 6.12
C VAL A 75 -16.52 -6.39 5.57
N SER A 76 -16.33 -6.30 4.25
CA SER A 76 -15.02 -6.43 3.61
C SER A 76 -14.00 -5.42 4.16
N SER A 77 -14.43 -4.17 4.32
CA SER A 77 -13.59 -3.09 4.87
C SER A 77 -13.19 -3.34 6.32
N LEU A 78 -14.10 -3.86 7.16
CA LEU A 78 -13.80 -4.23 8.55
C LEU A 78 -12.76 -5.36 8.63
N ILE A 79 -12.87 -6.36 7.75
CA ILE A 79 -11.89 -7.45 7.65
C ILE A 79 -10.53 -6.91 7.21
N ALA A 80 -10.50 -6.04 6.20
CA ALA A 80 -9.26 -5.41 5.75
C ALA A 80 -8.59 -4.63 6.89
N MET A 81 -9.33 -3.81 7.64
CA MET A 81 -8.79 -3.08 8.80
C MET A 81 -8.22 -4.01 9.87
N LEU A 82 -8.87 -5.15 10.15
CA LEU A 82 -8.35 -6.14 11.10
C LEU A 82 -7.01 -6.72 10.63
N LEU A 83 -6.92 -7.16 9.38
CA LEU A 83 -5.71 -7.79 8.82
C LEU A 83 -4.56 -6.78 8.71
N GLN A 84 -4.84 -5.54 8.32
CA GLN A 84 -3.85 -4.48 8.26
C GLN A 84 -3.35 -4.09 9.66
N ALA A 85 -4.24 -4.03 10.66
CA ALA A 85 -3.84 -3.79 12.05
C ALA A 85 -2.92 -4.89 12.60
N MET A 86 -3.18 -6.16 12.24
CA MET A 86 -2.30 -7.28 12.61
C MET A 86 -0.93 -7.19 11.93
N SER A 87 -0.89 -6.81 10.64
CA SER A 87 0.34 -6.62 9.89
C SER A 87 1.18 -5.47 10.44
N ALA A 88 0.54 -4.34 10.76
CA ALA A 88 1.18 -3.20 11.42
C ALA A 88 1.72 -3.59 12.81
N LYS A 89 0.93 -4.32 13.60
CA LYS A 89 1.36 -4.81 14.93
C LYS A 89 2.60 -5.70 14.83
N LEU A 90 2.67 -6.57 13.82
CA LEU A 90 3.86 -7.40 13.58
C LEU A 90 5.09 -6.52 13.32
N GLY A 91 4.98 -5.53 12.43
CA GLY A 91 6.07 -4.59 12.13
C GLY A 91 6.53 -3.79 13.36
N ILE A 92 5.59 -3.24 14.12
CA ILE A 92 5.87 -2.42 15.31
C ILE A 92 6.52 -3.26 16.43
N VAL A 93 6.02 -4.48 16.68
CA VAL A 93 6.49 -5.32 17.80
C VAL A 93 7.80 -6.03 17.47
N THR A 94 7.96 -6.51 16.24
CA THR A 94 9.13 -7.33 15.86
C THR A 94 10.25 -6.53 15.21
N GLY A 95 9.96 -5.32 14.70
CA GLY A 95 10.89 -4.53 13.90
C GLY A 95 11.20 -5.12 12.52
N MET A 96 10.47 -6.17 12.10
CA MET A 96 10.63 -6.85 10.82
C MET A 96 9.35 -6.78 10.01
N ASP A 97 9.48 -6.87 8.68
CA ASP A 97 8.31 -7.03 7.81
C ASP A 97 7.80 -8.49 7.77
N LEU A 98 6.59 -8.66 7.24
CA LEU A 98 5.95 -9.98 7.14
C LEU A 98 6.74 -10.94 6.24
N ALA A 99 7.42 -10.44 5.21
CA ALA A 99 8.22 -11.28 4.30
C ALA A 99 9.45 -11.86 5.02
N GLN A 100 10.14 -11.04 5.83
CA GLN A 100 11.25 -11.46 6.68
C GLN A 100 10.79 -12.53 7.69
N VAL A 101 9.69 -12.29 8.41
CA VAL A 101 9.16 -13.26 9.38
C VAL A 101 8.76 -14.57 8.70
N THR A 102 8.10 -14.50 7.56
CA THR A 102 7.64 -15.69 6.83
C THR A 102 8.82 -16.47 6.27
N ARG A 103 9.85 -15.78 5.76
CA ARG A 103 11.08 -16.40 5.25
C ARG A 103 11.86 -17.13 6.34
N ILE A 104 11.90 -16.57 7.56
CA ILE A 104 12.53 -17.17 8.74
C ILE A 104 11.74 -18.41 9.19
N ARG A 105 10.40 -18.34 9.24
CA ARG A 105 9.55 -19.43 9.76
C ARG A 105 9.31 -20.56 8.76
N ALA A 106 9.05 -20.25 7.50
CA ALA A 106 8.68 -21.23 6.46
C ALA A 106 9.90 -21.74 5.66
N GLY A 107 11.06 -21.10 5.79
CA GLY A 107 12.28 -21.49 5.07
C GLY A 107 12.33 -21.04 3.61
N LYS A 108 13.41 -21.40 2.91
CA LYS A 108 13.78 -20.80 1.61
C LYS A 108 12.82 -21.14 0.48
N LYS A 109 12.40 -22.39 0.41
CA LYS A 109 11.51 -22.88 -0.65
C LYS A 109 10.17 -22.12 -0.63
N TRP A 110 9.56 -22.04 0.55
CA TRP A 110 8.28 -21.33 0.74
C TRP A 110 8.42 -19.82 0.63
N GLY A 111 9.53 -19.24 1.10
CA GLY A 111 9.81 -17.82 0.89
C GLY A 111 9.87 -17.43 -0.59
N ILE A 112 10.51 -18.25 -1.44
CA ILE A 112 10.57 -18.01 -2.89
C ILE A 112 9.19 -18.17 -3.53
N ALA A 113 8.42 -19.19 -3.13
CA ALA A 113 7.07 -19.40 -3.66
C ALA A 113 6.15 -18.21 -3.33
N LEU A 114 6.17 -17.72 -2.09
CA LEU A 114 5.38 -16.56 -1.67
C LEU A 114 5.87 -15.26 -2.32
N TRP A 115 7.17 -15.11 -2.54
CA TRP A 115 7.71 -14.00 -3.30
C TRP A 115 7.15 -13.99 -4.72
N LEU A 116 7.19 -15.12 -5.44
CA LEU A 116 6.61 -15.21 -6.79
C LEU A 116 5.12 -14.86 -6.83
N ILE A 117 4.34 -15.36 -5.86
CA ILE A 117 2.91 -15.03 -5.78
C ILE A 117 2.70 -13.54 -5.53
N THR A 118 3.51 -12.93 -4.66
CA THR A 118 3.40 -11.51 -4.33
C THR A 118 3.81 -10.62 -5.51
N GLU A 119 4.86 -11.00 -6.25
CA GLU A 119 5.27 -10.31 -7.48
C GLU A 119 4.18 -10.36 -8.56
N LEU A 120 3.53 -11.53 -8.74
CA LEU A 120 2.39 -11.64 -9.66
C LEU A 120 1.19 -10.83 -9.20
N ALA A 121 0.94 -10.75 -7.89
CA ALA A 121 -0.15 -9.96 -7.32
C ALA A 121 0.06 -8.46 -7.54
N ILE A 122 1.26 -7.94 -7.25
CA ILE A 122 1.55 -6.51 -7.46
C ILE A 122 1.57 -6.14 -8.94
N MET A 123 2.02 -7.04 -9.82
CA MET A 123 1.93 -6.87 -11.28
C MET A 123 0.46 -6.79 -11.74
N ALA A 124 -0.43 -7.60 -11.17
CA ALA A 124 -1.86 -7.52 -11.50
C ALA A 124 -2.48 -6.19 -11.05
N THR A 125 -2.09 -5.66 -9.88
CA THR A 125 -2.50 -4.33 -9.42
C THR A 125 -2.00 -3.23 -10.37
N ASP A 126 -0.73 -3.28 -10.76
CA ASP A 126 -0.12 -2.32 -11.68
C ASP A 126 -0.83 -2.29 -13.05
N ILE A 127 -1.20 -3.47 -13.58
CA ILE A 127 -2.01 -3.56 -14.81
C ILE A 127 -3.35 -2.82 -14.67
N ALA A 128 -4.02 -2.94 -13.52
CA ALA A 128 -5.29 -2.25 -13.27
C ALA A 128 -5.09 -0.71 -13.19
N GLU A 129 -4.00 -0.25 -12.57
CA GLU A 129 -3.66 1.17 -12.48
C GLU A 129 -3.33 1.78 -13.84
N VAL A 130 -2.55 1.08 -14.67
CA VAL A 130 -2.21 1.50 -16.04
C VAL A 130 -3.46 1.59 -16.91
N ILE A 131 -4.34 0.60 -16.86
CA ILE A 131 -5.60 0.61 -17.62
C ILE A 131 -6.49 1.77 -17.15
N GLY A 132 -6.67 1.93 -15.84
CA GLY A 132 -7.48 3.01 -15.28
C GLY A 132 -6.97 4.39 -15.68
N SER A 133 -5.64 4.59 -15.60
CA SER A 133 -4.98 5.84 -15.98
C SER A 133 -5.10 6.12 -17.48
N ALA A 134 -4.93 5.12 -18.34
CA ALA A 134 -5.09 5.27 -19.78
C ALA A 134 -6.54 5.63 -20.16
N VAL A 135 -7.53 5.03 -19.51
CA VAL A 135 -8.95 5.38 -19.69
C VAL A 135 -9.23 6.80 -19.18
N ALA A 136 -8.67 7.19 -18.03
CA ALA A 136 -8.80 8.55 -17.51
C ALA A 136 -8.23 9.61 -18.48
N LEU A 137 -7.05 9.36 -19.06
CA LEU A 137 -6.44 10.23 -20.08
C LEU A 137 -7.29 10.31 -21.35
N ASN A 138 -7.89 9.18 -21.77
CA ASN A 138 -8.81 9.15 -22.90
C ASN A 138 -10.05 10.02 -22.64
N LEU A 139 -10.66 9.91 -21.46
CA LEU A 139 -11.86 10.69 -21.13
C LEU A 139 -11.57 12.18 -20.92
N LEU A 140 -10.43 12.53 -20.32
CA LEU A 140 -10.10 13.91 -19.96
C LEU A 140 -9.54 14.71 -21.15
N PHE A 141 -8.72 14.09 -21.99
CA PHE A 141 -7.99 14.77 -23.07
C PHE A 141 -8.33 14.23 -24.47
N ASN A 142 -9.27 13.29 -24.60
CA ASN A 142 -9.60 12.60 -25.86
C ASN A 142 -8.38 11.93 -26.52
N LEU A 143 -7.39 11.51 -25.73
CA LEU A 143 -6.20 10.82 -26.24
C LEU A 143 -6.52 9.36 -26.56
N PRO A 144 -6.02 8.80 -27.68
CA PRO A 144 -6.12 7.37 -27.95
C PRO A 144 -5.56 6.52 -26.79
N LEU A 145 -6.25 5.44 -26.43
CA LEU A 145 -5.85 4.56 -25.30
C LEU A 145 -4.40 4.10 -25.39
N LEU A 146 -3.94 3.77 -26.60
CA LEU A 146 -2.59 3.29 -26.85
C LEU A 146 -1.54 4.38 -26.53
N LEU A 147 -1.83 5.65 -26.81
CA LEU A 147 -1.00 6.78 -26.39
C LEU A 147 -1.09 7.01 -24.88
N GLY A 148 -2.27 6.84 -24.27
CA GLY A 148 -2.44 6.90 -22.82
C GLY A 148 -1.55 5.91 -22.07
N VAL A 149 -1.49 4.66 -22.54
CA VAL A 149 -0.61 3.62 -21.95
C VAL A 149 0.87 3.98 -22.12
N PHE A 150 1.29 4.53 -23.25
CA PHE A 150 2.68 4.98 -23.40
C PHE A 150 3.02 6.16 -22.49
N ILE A 151 2.05 7.05 -22.23
CA ILE A 151 2.24 8.16 -21.29
C ILE A 151 2.38 7.63 -19.86
N THR A 152 1.61 6.61 -19.45
CA THR A 152 1.71 6.07 -18.09
C THR A 152 3.08 5.45 -17.82
N VAL A 153 3.78 4.88 -18.80
CA VAL A 153 5.18 4.41 -18.64
C VAL A 153 6.13 5.52 -18.15
N LEU A 154 5.79 6.79 -18.35
CA LEU A 154 6.58 7.92 -17.86
C LEU A 154 6.44 8.11 -16.33
N ASP A 155 5.55 7.40 -15.65
CA ASP A 155 5.40 7.40 -14.19
C ASP A 155 6.69 6.98 -13.46
N VAL A 156 7.56 6.19 -14.06
CA VAL A 156 8.88 5.85 -13.52
C VAL A 156 9.71 7.11 -13.28
N PHE A 157 9.64 8.09 -14.19
CA PHE A 157 10.32 9.37 -14.00
C PHE A 157 9.68 10.19 -12.87
N LEU A 158 8.36 10.10 -12.72
CA LEU A 158 7.65 10.70 -11.59
C LEU A 158 8.06 10.05 -10.27
N LEU A 159 8.21 8.72 -10.23
CA LEU A 159 8.69 7.98 -9.06
C LEU A 159 10.13 8.37 -8.71
N LEU A 160 11.03 8.47 -9.69
CA LEU A 160 12.42 8.94 -9.48
C LEU A 160 12.48 10.38 -8.97
N LEU A 161 11.51 11.21 -9.32
CA LEU A 161 11.37 12.56 -8.79
C LEU A 161 10.79 12.54 -7.37
N LEU A 162 9.84 11.66 -7.09
CA LEU A 162 9.23 11.44 -5.78
C LEU A 162 10.23 10.92 -4.74
N THR A 163 11.15 10.03 -5.11
CA THR A 163 12.18 9.50 -4.19
C THR A 163 13.16 10.58 -3.70
N LYS A 164 13.30 11.70 -4.43
CA LYS A 164 14.06 12.87 -3.96
C LYS A 164 13.34 13.66 -2.86
N PHE A 165 12.02 13.50 -2.74
CA PHE A 165 11.25 14.12 -1.67
C PHE A 165 11.27 13.24 -0.41
N GLY A 166 11.47 13.86 0.75
CA GLY A 166 11.40 13.14 2.02
C GLY A 166 10.02 12.51 2.26
N PHE A 167 10.00 11.38 2.96
CA PHE A 167 8.81 10.52 3.13
C PHE A 167 7.55 11.27 3.61
N ARG A 168 7.71 12.24 4.51
CA ARG A 168 6.58 13.07 5.00
C ARG A 168 5.86 13.85 3.89
N LYS A 169 6.57 14.26 2.84
CA LYS A 169 5.95 14.94 1.68
C LYS A 169 5.20 13.94 0.81
N ILE A 170 5.75 12.73 0.64
CA ILE A 170 5.09 11.65 -0.11
C ILE A 170 3.77 11.26 0.58
N GLU A 171 3.79 11.07 1.90
CA GLU A 171 2.59 10.80 2.70
C GLU A 171 1.53 11.89 2.54
N ALA A 172 1.94 13.16 2.51
CA ALA A 172 1.03 14.29 2.31
C ALA A 172 0.45 14.34 0.88
N ILE A 173 1.25 14.01 -0.14
CA ILE A 173 0.78 13.89 -1.53
C ILE A 173 -0.29 12.80 -1.61
N VAL A 174 -0.02 11.63 -1.03
CA VAL A 174 -0.97 10.51 -1.04
C VAL A 174 -2.24 10.85 -0.28
N ALA A 175 -2.14 11.50 0.89
CA ALA A 175 -3.32 11.98 1.61
C ALA A 175 -4.14 12.98 0.79
N THR A 176 -3.48 13.82 0.00
CA THR A 176 -4.16 14.76 -0.92
C THR A 176 -4.87 14.02 -2.04
N LEU A 177 -4.25 13.01 -2.64
CA LEU A 177 -4.87 12.17 -3.68
C LEU A 177 -6.13 11.48 -3.15
N ILE A 178 -6.07 10.88 -1.96
CA ILE A 178 -7.25 10.29 -1.31
C ILE A 178 -8.36 11.32 -1.11
N ALA A 179 -8.02 12.55 -0.71
CA ALA A 179 -9.02 13.58 -0.46
C ALA A 179 -9.68 14.13 -1.74
N THR A 180 -9.06 13.96 -2.91
CA THR A 180 -9.59 14.44 -4.20
C THR A 180 -10.53 13.46 -4.89
N ILE A 181 -10.52 12.20 -4.47
CA ILE A 181 -11.31 11.10 -5.02
C ILE A 181 -12.59 10.94 -4.20
#